data_AF-A0A6G7VCL4-F1
#
_entry.id   AF-A0A6G7VCL4-F1
#
_cell.length_a   1.000
_cell.length_b   1.000
_cell.length_c   1.000
_cell.angle_alpha   90.00
_cell.angle_beta   90.00
_cell.angle_gamma   90.00
#
_symmetry.space_group_name_H-M   'P 1'
#
loop_
_entity.id
_entity.type
_entity.pdbx_description
1 polymer ?
#
loop_
_entity_poly.entity_id
_entity_poly.type
_entity_poly.pdbx_seq_one_letter_code
_entity_poly.pdbx_strand_id
1 'polypeptide(L)'
;MAGRSREKGGPADLPRSQKHNPNIYYIYSGYIDGILHINDYEPPPGYDPRVRPWYRAIMDNPEPGKMIVGLLYREAKTHERILSTAHILTSPTRGYTGVISLDSFTEAISQELICRSGIYRSTESFIVDRNFTILVHLDSEWIGKHLSELLGENPTIEPEGFFTFGHSMLRRVGYLSTIPISDWYLITAVAEEEIASPILTRLLLLALVLFTSGLLLTLFLGKIWQVRLLLIRNQ
;
A
#
# COMPACT_ATOMS: atom_id res chain seq x y z
N MET A 1 12.53 -10.93 -54.82
CA MET A 1 12.88 -9.94 -53.79
C MET A 1 11.61 -9.49 -53.09
N ALA A 2 11.38 -9.98 -51.87
CA ALA A 2 10.47 -9.39 -50.89
C ALA A 2 10.81 -10.05 -49.54
N GLY A 3 11.35 -9.27 -48.62
CA GLY A 3 11.73 -9.73 -47.28
C GLY A 3 10.50 -10.12 -46.47
N ARG A 4 10.62 -11.18 -45.67
CA ARG A 4 9.73 -11.40 -44.52
C ARG A 4 10.52 -11.23 -43.24
N SER A 5 9.91 -10.41 -42.40
CA SER A 5 10.34 -9.85 -41.14
C SER A 5 10.81 -10.91 -40.15
N ARG A 6 11.87 -10.56 -39.41
CA ARG A 6 12.16 -11.15 -38.10
C ARG A 6 10.91 -11.02 -37.23
N GLU A 7 10.35 -12.13 -36.77
CA GLU A 7 9.47 -12.12 -35.61
C GLU A 7 10.33 -11.71 -34.40
N LYS A 8 9.95 -10.59 -33.79
CA LYS A 8 10.53 -10.10 -32.54
C LYS A 8 10.16 -11.08 -31.43
N GLY A 9 11.14 -11.45 -30.61
CA GLY A 9 10.99 -12.37 -29.50
C GLY A 9 9.82 -12.00 -28.59
N GLY A 10 8.96 -12.98 -28.33
CA GLY A 10 8.00 -12.95 -27.23
C GLY A 10 8.71 -12.86 -25.89
N PRO A 11 8.00 -12.49 -24.81
CA PRO A 11 8.59 -12.23 -23.51
C PRO A 11 9.38 -13.46 -23.05
N ALA A 12 10.65 -13.24 -22.71
CA ALA A 12 11.49 -14.22 -22.04
C ALA A 12 10.70 -14.81 -20.86
N ASP A 13 10.67 -16.13 -20.78
CA ASP A 13 9.84 -16.90 -19.86
C ASP A 13 9.85 -16.31 -18.45
N LEU A 14 8.68 -15.84 -17.98
CA LEU A 14 8.48 -15.43 -16.60
C LEU A 14 8.86 -16.60 -15.66
N PRO A 15 9.49 -16.34 -14.50
CA PRO A 15 9.80 -17.37 -13.52
C PRO A 15 8.57 -18.25 -13.22
N ARG A 16 8.73 -19.57 -13.11
CA ARG A 16 7.59 -20.50 -12.93
C ARG A 16 6.68 -20.17 -11.76
N SER A 17 7.20 -19.52 -10.72
CA SER A 17 6.45 -18.98 -9.56
C SER A 17 5.37 -17.97 -9.98
N GLN A 18 5.71 -17.06 -10.89
CA GLN A 18 4.83 -15.98 -11.34
C GLN A 18 3.66 -16.47 -12.20
N LYS A 19 3.74 -17.69 -12.76
CA LYS A 19 2.63 -18.30 -13.51
C LYS A 19 1.40 -18.58 -12.64
N HIS A 20 1.56 -18.69 -11.31
CA HIS A 20 0.47 -18.98 -10.38
C HIS A 20 0.06 -17.74 -9.55
N ASN A 21 1.01 -16.87 -9.22
CA ASN A 21 0.74 -15.58 -8.60
C ASN A 21 1.78 -14.55 -9.06
N PRO A 22 1.38 -13.49 -9.79
CA PRO A 22 2.32 -12.53 -10.36
C PRO A 22 3.12 -11.77 -9.30
N ASN A 23 2.65 -11.73 -8.06
CA ASN A 23 3.29 -11.00 -6.96
C ASN A 23 4.30 -11.87 -6.18
N ILE A 24 4.41 -13.17 -6.48
CA ILE A 24 5.42 -14.07 -5.88
C ILE A 24 6.54 -14.25 -6.91
N TYR A 25 7.70 -13.71 -6.59
CA TYR A 25 8.84 -13.70 -7.50
C TYR A 25 9.68 -14.95 -7.34
N TYR A 26 9.98 -15.36 -6.11
CA TYR A 26 10.78 -16.54 -5.84
C TYR A 26 10.07 -17.48 -4.88
N ILE A 27 10.20 -18.78 -5.17
CA ILE A 27 9.86 -19.86 -4.26
C ILE A 27 11.07 -20.78 -4.24
N TYR A 28 11.60 -21.04 -3.05
CA TYR A 28 12.84 -21.79 -2.91
C TYR A 28 12.94 -22.46 -1.55
N SER A 29 13.79 -23.47 -1.48
CA SER A 29 14.16 -24.13 -0.23
C SER A 29 15.66 -24.20 -0.06
N GLY A 30 16.13 -23.92 1.15
CA GLY A 30 17.50 -24.18 1.57
C GLY A 30 17.52 -25.31 2.57
N TYR A 31 18.54 -26.16 2.49
CA TYR A 31 18.72 -27.31 3.36
C TYR A 31 19.94 -27.15 4.27
N ILE A 32 19.98 -27.93 5.35
CA ILE A 32 21.07 -27.92 6.35
C ILE A 32 22.45 -28.25 5.77
N ASP A 33 22.49 -29.01 4.68
CA ASP A 33 23.69 -29.35 3.92
C ASP A 33 24.17 -28.22 2.99
N GLY A 34 23.44 -27.09 2.95
CA GLY A 34 23.77 -25.92 2.13
C GLY A 34 23.20 -25.96 0.73
N ILE A 35 22.47 -27.02 0.35
CA ILE A 35 21.83 -27.08 -0.96
C ILE A 35 20.69 -26.06 -1.02
N LEU A 36 20.64 -25.29 -2.10
CA LEU A 36 19.54 -24.41 -2.46
C LEU A 36 18.78 -24.99 -3.66
N HIS A 37 17.48 -25.17 -3.52
CA HIS A 37 16.56 -25.47 -4.61
C HIS A 37 15.77 -24.21 -4.95
N ILE A 38 16.02 -23.66 -6.13
CA ILE A 38 15.29 -22.50 -6.67
C ILE A 38 15.19 -22.65 -8.19
N ASN A 39 14.03 -22.28 -8.75
CA ASN A 39 13.81 -22.31 -10.19
C ASN A 39 14.14 -20.94 -10.81
N ASP A 40 14.65 -20.96 -12.04
CA ASP A 40 14.83 -19.76 -12.87
C ASP A 40 15.67 -18.65 -12.22
N TYR A 41 16.53 -19.03 -11.25
CA TYR A 41 17.43 -18.14 -10.53
C TYR A 41 18.78 -18.81 -10.36
N GLU A 42 19.82 -18.14 -10.82
CA GLU A 42 21.19 -18.50 -10.51
C GLU A 42 21.62 -17.69 -9.27
N PRO A 43 22.13 -18.30 -8.20
CA PRO A 43 22.68 -17.55 -7.06
C PRO A 43 24.03 -16.89 -7.39
N PRO A 44 24.43 -15.81 -6.68
CA PRO A 44 25.76 -15.23 -6.86
C PRO A 44 26.87 -16.20 -6.39
N PRO A 45 28.11 -16.05 -6.86
CA PRO A 45 29.23 -16.87 -6.40
C PRO A 45 29.38 -16.81 -4.87
N GLY A 46 29.56 -17.98 -4.25
CA GLY A 46 29.72 -18.10 -2.78
C GLY A 46 28.41 -17.96 -2.00
N TYR A 47 27.25 -17.99 -2.65
CA TYR A 47 25.96 -17.99 -1.97
C TYR A 47 25.79 -19.22 -1.07
N ASP A 48 25.54 -18.97 0.22
CA ASP A 48 25.16 -20.01 1.19
C ASP A 48 23.77 -19.67 1.75
N PRO A 49 22.75 -20.54 1.57
CA PRO A 49 21.41 -20.28 2.09
C PRO A 49 21.39 -20.16 3.62
N ARG A 50 22.29 -20.84 4.33
CA ARG A 50 22.27 -20.95 5.80
C ARG A 50 22.65 -19.66 6.51
N VAL A 51 23.32 -18.75 5.81
CA VAL A 51 23.67 -17.43 6.35
C VAL A 51 22.66 -16.34 6.00
N ARG A 52 21.65 -16.67 5.19
CA ARG A 52 20.67 -15.68 4.72
C ARG A 52 19.64 -15.37 5.80
N PRO A 53 19.08 -14.13 5.83
CA PRO A 53 18.11 -13.73 6.83
C PRO A 53 16.92 -14.68 6.96
N TRP A 54 16.33 -15.09 5.84
CA TRP A 54 15.16 -15.99 5.81
C TRP A 54 15.45 -17.37 6.43
N TYR A 55 16.66 -17.90 6.24
CA TYR A 55 17.04 -19.19 6.79
C TYR A 55 17.29 -19.09 8.29
N ARG A 56 18.12 -18.12 8.70
CA ARG A 56 18.47 -17.87 10.11
C ARG A 56 17.26 -17.53 10.96
N ALA A 57 16.34 -16.71 10.44
CA ALA A 57 15.12 -16.35 11.14
C ALA A 57 14.32 -17.57 11.60
N ILE A 58 14.37 -18.67 10.84
CA ILE A 58 13.79 -19.95 11.22
C ILE A 58 14.77 -20.79 12.06
N MET A 59 15.96 -21.07 11.54
CA MET A 59 16.87 -22.11 12.03
C MET A 59 17.75 -21.71 13.22
N ASP A 60 17.85 -20.42 13.54
CA ASP A 60 18.57 -19.97 14.75
C ASP A 60 17.82 -20.37 16.04
N ASN A 61 16.49 -20.52 15.96
CA ASN A 61 15.63 -20.99 17.05
C ASN A 61 14.50 -21.87 16.48
N PRO A 62 14.79 -23.13 16.07
CA PRO A 62 13.84 -23.94 15.32
C PRO A 62 12.78 -24.57 16.23
N GLU A 63 11.52 -24.43 15.84
CA GLU A 63 10.36 -24.99 16.53
C GLU A 63 9.44 -25.72 15.53
N PRO A 64 8.68 -26.74 15.96
CA PRO A 64 7.78 -27.46 15.07
C PRO A 64 6.74 -26.51 14.46
N GLY A 65 6.64 -26.48 13.12
CA GLY A 65 5.69 -25.62 12.41
C GLY A 65 6.03 -24.13 12.44
N LYS A 66 7.26 -23.74 12.85
CA LYS A 66 7.69 -22.35 12.85
C LYS A 66 7.55 -21.72 11.46
N MET A 67 6.87 -20.58 11.44
CA MET A 67 6.63 -19.76 10.25
C MET A 67 6.89 -18.30 10.58
N ILE A 68 7.51 -17.58 9.66
CA ILE A 68 7.70 -16.12 9.73
C ILE A 68 7.07 -15.53 8.49
N VAL A 69 6.20 -14.55 8.69
CA VAL A 69 5.50 -13.83 7.63
C VAL A 69 5.96 -12.39 7.69
N GLY A 70 6.45 -11.85 6.57
CA GLY A 70 6.83 -10.44 6.49
C GLY A 70 8.27 -10.13 6.87
N LEU A 71 9.18 -11.09 6.68
CA LEU A 71 10.59 -10.83 6.89
C LEU A 71 11.12 -9.91 5.79
N LEU A 72 11.43 -8.67 6.16
CA LEU A 72 12.01 -7.67 5.27
C LEU A 72 13.53 -7.82 5.20
N TYR A 73 14.08 -7.98 4.00
CA TYR A 73 15.53 -7.96 3.78
C TYR A 73 15.88 -7.62 2.32
N ARG A 74 17.17 -7.66 1.98
CA ARG A 74 17.66 -7.40 0.62
C ARG A 74 17.96 -8.67 -0.15
N GLU A 75 17.48 -8.71 -1.39
CA GLU A 75 17.80 -9.77 -2.36
C GLU A 75 19.33 -9.84 -2.57
N ALA A 76 19.85 -11.05 -2.81
CA ALA A 76 21.30 -11.31 -2.77
C ALA A 76 22.07 -10.76 -3.98
N LYS A 77 21.42 -10.57 -5.13
CA LYS A 77 22.02 -10.03 -6.37
C LYS A 77 21.61 -8.58 -6.63
N THR A 78 20.31 -8.28 -6.60
CA THR A 78 19.77 -6.97 -6.97
C THR A 78 19.83 -5.97 -5.81
N HIS A 79 19.97 -6.46 -4.57
CA HIS A 79 19.90 -5.65 -3.35
C HIS A 79 18.58 -4.89 -3.13
N GLU A 80 17.57 -5.22 -3.92
CA GLU A 80 16.21 -4.70 -3.78
C GLU A 80 15.56 -5.24 -2.50
N ARG A 81 14.61 -4.48 -1.96
CA ARG A 81 13.90 -4.85 -0.74
C ARG A 81 12.80 -5.84 -1.07
N ILE A 82 12.87 -7.00 -0.41
CA ILE A 82 11.93 -8.09 -0.53
C ILE A 82 11.28 -8.39 0.80
N LEU A 83 10.03 -8.81 0.71
CA LEU A 83 9.23 -9.29 1.83
C LEU A 83 9.07 -10.79 1.68
N SER A 84 9.45 -11.53 2.71
CA SER A 84 9.51 -12.98 2.65
C SER A 84 8.59 -13.64 3.66
N THR A 85 8.04 -14.76 3.24
CA THR A 85 7.38 -15.73 4.11
C THR A 85 8.20 -16.99 4.15
N ALA A 86 8.68 -17.39 5.32
CA ALA A 86 9.53 -18.55 5.51
C ALA A 86 8.87 -19.57 6.45
N HIS A 87 9.00 -20.85 6.15
CA HIS A 87 8.46 -21.95 6.94
C HIS A 87 9.52 -23.04 7.12
N ILE A 88 9.57 -23.62 8.32
CA ILE A 88 10.51 -24.70 8.63
C ILE A 88 10.18 -25.98 7.86
N LEU A 89 11.19 -26.66 7.33
CA LEU A 89 11.04 -27.99 6.74
C LEU A 89 11.42 -29.04 7.78
N THR A 90 10.54 -30.02 7.95
CA THR A 90 10.71 -31.13 8.88
C THR A 90 10.63 -32.47 8.14
N SER A 91 11.43 -33.42 8.59
CA SER A 91 11.36 -34.83 8.20
C SER A 91 11.05 -35.69 9.41
N PRO A 92 10.12 -36.65 9.31
CA PRO A 92 9.83 -37.59 10.41
C PRO A 92 11.06 -38.37 10.90
N THR A 93 12.06 -38.58 10.05
CA THR A 93 13.26 -39.37 10.37
C THR A 93 14.49 -38.52 10.65
N ARG A 94 14.57 -37.29 10.13
CA ARG A 94 15.76 -36.42 10.23
C ARG A 94 15.55 -35.16 11.06
N GLY A 95 14.36 -34.92 11.60
CA GLY A 95 14.05 -33.70 12.33
C GLY A 95 13.98 -32.48 11.40
N TYR A 96 14.54 -31.34 11.80
CA TYR A 96 14.56 -30.13 10.97
C TYR A 96 15.57 -30.27 9.82
N THR A 97 15.08 -30.17 8.59
CA THR A 97 15.89 -30.42 7.38
C THR A 97 16.23 -29.16 6.60
N GLY A 98 15.54 -28.04 6.85
CA GLY A 98 15.77 -26.81 6.12
C GLY A 98 14.63 -25.81 6.27
N VAL A 99 14.53 -24.91 5.30
CA VAL A 99 13.54 -23.83 5.27
C VAL A 99 13.03 -23.68 3.84
N ILE A 100 11.72 -23.55 3.66
CA ILE A 100 11.10 -23.10 2.41
C ILE A 100 10.68 -21.65 2.56
N SER A 101 10.86 -20.85 1.51
CA SER A 101 10.58 -19.42 1.52
C SER A 101 9.93 -18.96 0.22
N LEU A 102 9.09 -17.93 0.34
CA LEU A 102 8.43 -17.23 -0.75
C LEU A 102 8.73 -15.75 -0.64
N ASP A 103 9.24 -15.15 -1.72
CA ASP A 103 9.63 -13.74 -1.76
C ASP A 103 8.77 -12.93 -2.73
N SER A 104 8.40 -11.73 -2.29
CA SER A 104 7.73 -10.69 -3.07
C SER A 104 8.53 -9.39 -2.99
N PHE A 105 8.69 -8.70 -4.12
CA PHE A 105 9.29 -7.36 -4.09
C PHE A 105 8.32 -6.37 -3.46
N THR A 106 8.84 -5.58 -2.51
CA THR A 106 8.06 -4.53 -1.84
C THR A 106 7.54 -3.49 -2.84
N GLU A 107 8.34 -3.16 -3.86
CA GLU A 107 7.97 -2.23 -4.91
C GLU A 107 6.78 -2.73 -5.74
N ALA A 108 6.75 -4.01 -6.11
CA ALA A 108 5.63 -4.60 -6.85
C ALA A 108 4.33 -4.54 -6.03
N ILE A 109 4.40 -4.81 -4.73
CA ILE A 109 3.25 -4.68 -3.83
C ILE A 109 2.80 -3.21 -3.75
N SER A 110 3.74 -2.26 -3.63
CA SER A 110 3.38 -0.82 -3.60
C SER A 110 2.71 -0.35 -4.89
N GLN A 111 3.18 -0.83 -6.06
CA GLN A 111 2.58 -0.49 -7.34
C GLN A 111 1.16 -1.05 -7.44
N GLU A 112 0.94 -2.28 -6.97
CA GLU A 112 -0.40 -2.87 -6.93
C GLU A 112 -1.35 -2.10 -5.99
N LEU A 113 -0.84 -1.64 -4.83
CA LEU A 113 -1.60 -0.78 -3.92
C LEU A 113 -2.01 0.52 -4.61
N ILE A 114 -1.11 1.17 -5.37
CA ILE A 114 -1.40 2.40 -6.10
C ILE A 114 -2.42 2.17 -7.21
N CYS A 115 -2.25 1.12 -8.02
CA CYS A 115 -3.18 0.77 -9.10
C CYS A 115 -4.60 0.52 -8.59
N ARG A 116 -4.73 0.03 -7.35
CA ARG A 116 -6.02 -0.18 -6.69
C ARG A 116 -6.50 1.00 -5.86
N SER A 117 -5.62 1.95 -5.52
CA SER A 117 -5.95 3.13 -4.74
C SER A 117 -6.81 4.09 -5.57
N GLY A 118 -7.96 4.47 -5.01
CA GLY A 118 -9.08 5.07 -5.74
C GLY A 118 -9.36 6.54 -5.42
N ILE A 119 -10.18 7.12 -6.28
CA ILE A 119 -10.93 8.40 -6.23
C ILE A 119 -10.10 9.69 -6.03
N TYR A 120 -9.25 9.75 -5.01
CA TYR A 120 -8.49 10.95 -4.65
C TYR A 120 -7.05 10.86 -5.18
N ARG A 121 -6.55 11.96 -5.75
CA ARG A 121 -5.20 12.08 -6.32
C ARG A 121 -4.11 12.02 -5.27
N SER A 122 -4.40 12.45 -4.05
CA SER A 122 -3.47 12.43 -2.91
C SER A 122 -3.49 11.12 -2.12
N THR A 123 -4.18 10.09 -2.61
CA THR A 123 -4.24 8.79 -1.94
C THR A 123 -2.87 8.14 -1.92
N GLU A 124 -2.48 7.70 -0.74
CA GLU A 124 -1.26 6.94 -0.51
C GLU A 124 -1.57 5.77 0.39
N SER A 125 -1.21 4.57 -0.05
CA SER A 125 -1.44 3.33 0.70
C SER A 125 -0.11 2.64 0.98
N PHE A 126 0.06 2.19 2.22
CA PHE A 126 1.26 1.50 2.67
C PHE A 126 0.92 0.45 3.73
N ILE A 127 1.79 -0.52 3.93
CA ILE A 127 1.58 -1.65 4.85
C ILE A 127 2.59 -1.58 5.98
N VAL A 128 2.12 -1.77 7.20
CA VAL A 128 2.93 -1.89 8.40
C VAL A 128 2.68 -3.22 9.11
N ASP A 129 3.69 -3.73 9.82
CA ASP A 129 3.53 -4.92 10.67
C ASP A 129 2.85 -4.57 12.02
N ARG A 130 2.65 -5.59 12.86
CA ARG A 130 2.10 -5.45 14.22
C ARG A 130 2.90 -4.53 15.14
N ASN A 131 4.17 -4.28 14.84
CA ASN A 131 5.06 -3.39 15.58
C ASN A 131 5.15 -2.02 14.91
N PHE A 132 4.27 -1.72 13.96
CA PHE A 132 4.26 -0.48 13.17
C PHE A 132 5.55 -0.24 12.38
N THR A 133 6.28 -1.30 12.03
CA THR A 133 7.38 -1.24 11.06
C THR A 133 6.81 -1.19 9.65
N ILE A 134 7.25 -0.23 8.85
CA ILE A 134 6.80 -0.05 7.47
C ILE A 134 7.40 -1.16 6.60
N LEU A 135 6.53 -2.03 6.07
CA LEU A 135 6.92 -3.16 5.22
C LEU A 135 6.89 -2.80 3.73
N VAL A 136 5.88 -2.03 3.31
CA VAL A 136 5.66 -1.63 1.92
C VAL A 136 5.28 -0.16 1.90
N HIS A 137 5.97 0.64 1.09
CA HIS A 137 5.71 2.06 0.93
C HIS A 137 6.13 2.49 -0.48
N LEU A 138 5.47 3.51 -1.05
CA LEU A 138 5.80 4.04 -2.38
C LEU A 138 7.21 4.64 -2.39
N ASP A 139 7.51 5.48 -1.41
CA ASP A 139 8.86 5.96 -1.16
C ASP A 139 9.66 4.92 -0.36
N SER A 140 10.69 4.37 -1.02
CA SER A 140 11.54 3.31 -0.49
C SER A 140 12.39 3.71 0.73
N GLU A 141 12.51 5.01 1.03
CA GLU A 141 13.23 5.50 2.21
C GLU A 141 12.51 5.18 3.52
N TRP A 142 11.19 4.97 3.47
CA TRP A 142 10.39 4.64 4.64
C TRP A 142 10.36 3.14 4.95
N ILE A 143 10.70 2.29 3.98
CA ILE A 143 10.65 0.84 4.18
C ILE A 143 11.70 0.40 5.21
N GLY A 144 11.21 -0.22 6.28
CA GLY A 144 11.98 -0.66 7.46
C GLY A 144 12.04 0.34 8.60
N LYS A 145 11.52 1.56 8.42
CA LYS A 145 11.40 2.56 9.50
C LYS A 145 10.14 2.33 10.32
N HIS A 146 10.12 2.89 11.52
CA HIS A 146 8.92 2.85 12.35
C HIS A 146 7.91 3.93 11.89
N LEU A 147 6.62 3.63 11.97
CA LEU A 147 5.55 4.53 11.53
C LEU A 147 5.61 5.91 12.19
N SER A 148 6.00 5.99 13.46
CA SER A 148 6.12 7.28 14.15
C SER A 148 7.14 8.22 13.52
N GLU A 149 8.14 7.72 12.80
CA GLU A 149 9.09 8.55 12.05
C GLU A 149 8.41 9.23 10.86
N LEU A 150 7.47 8.54 10.20
CA LEU A 150 6.70 9.08 9.09
C LEU A 150 5.67 10.11 9.58
N LEU A 151 5.02 9.83 10.71
CA LEU A 151 3.97 10.71 11.24
C LEU A 151 4.53 11.91 12.03
N GLY A 152 5.78 11.82 12.51
CA GLY A 152 6.41 12.82 13.38
C GLY A 152 5.91 12.79 14.83
N GLU A 153 5.06 11.82 15.17
CA GLU A 153 4.50 11.58 16.50
C GLU A 153 4.19 10.10 16.69
N ASN A 154 4.01 9.65 17.95
CA ASN A 154 3.52 8.31 18.22
C ASN A 154 2.00 8.30 18.09
N PRO A 155 1.44 7.72 17.03
CA PRO A 155 0.01 7.75 16.84
C PRO A 155 -0.66 6.79 17.83
N THR A 156 -1.73 7.24 18.48
CA THR A 156 -2.66 6.31 19.14
C THR A 156 -3.52 5.68 18.05
N ILE A 157 -3.06 4.56 17.51
CA ILE A 157 -3.76 3.84 16.45
C ILE A 157 -4.65 2.79 17.10
N GLU A 158 -5.96 2.98 16.99
CA GLU A 158 -6.91 1.91 17.24
C GLU A 158 -6.87 0.92 16.06
N PRO A 159 -7.03 -0.40 16.31
CA PRO A 159 -6.90 -1.45 15.29
C PRO A 159 -7.81 -1.31 14.06
N GLU A 160 -8.85 -0.48 14.14
CA GLU A 160 -9.70 -0.05 13.03
C GLU A 160 -10.15 1.37 13.32
N GLY A 161 -9.84 2.33 12.44
CA GLY A 161 -10.23 3.71 12.71
C GLY A 161 -9.60 4.74 11.79
N PHE A 162 -10.13 5.96 11.92
CA PHE A 162 -9.57 7.15 11.29
C PHE A 162 -8.62 7.85 12.24
N PHE A 163 -7.49 8.29 11.73
CA PHE A 163 -6.57 9.15 12.45
C PHE A 163 -6.13 10.29 11.53
N THR A 164 -5.78 11.43 12.12
CA THR A 164 -5.23 12.56 11.36
C THR A 164 -3.79 12.77 11.75
N PHE A 165 -2.93 12.98 10.77
CA PHE A 165 -1.50 13.21 10.98
C PHE A 165 -0.96 14.25 10.02
N GLY A 166 0.20 14.83 10.34
CA GLY A 166 0.85 15.87 9.55
C GLY A 166 0.59 17.29 10.05
N HIS A 167 1.46 18.22 9.67
CA HIS A 167 1.38 19.63 10.10
C HIS A 167 0.54 20.49 9.15
N SER A 168 -0.35 21.30 9.73
CA SER A 168 -1.19 22.36 9.11
C SER A 168 -1.68 22.12 7.67
N MET A 169 -0.85 22.38 6.66
CA MET A 169 -1.16 22.27 5.23
C MET A 169 -0.92 20.89 4.61
N LEU A 170 -0.33 19.94 5.34
CA LEU A 170 -0.11 18.55 4.93
C LEU A 170 -0.94 17.57 5.78
N ARG A 171 -2.01 18.06 6.43
CA ARG A 171 -2.88 17.19 7.23
C ARG A 171 -3.51 16.14 6.33
N ARG A 172 -3.32 14.88 6.74
CA ARG A 172 -3.85 13.70 6.07
C ARG A 172 -4.82 12.98 6.99
N VAL A 173 -5.87 12.45 6.40
CA VAL A 173 -6.79 11.52 7.05
C VAL A 173 -6.34 10.11 6.67
N GLY A 174 -5.80 9.39 7.64
CA GLY A 174 -5.43 7.99 7.55
C GLY A 174 -6.58 7.09 7.97
N TYR A 175 -6.81 6.01 7.23
CA TYR A 175 -7.66 4.90 7.66
C TYR A 175 -6.81 3.65 7.77
N LEU A 176 -6.94 2.95 8.89
CA LEU A 176 -6.23 1.71 9.16
C LEU A 176 -7.23 0.53 9.13
N SER A 177 -6.86 -0.51 8.38
CA SER A 177 -7.57 -1.77 8.31
C SER A 177 -6.64 -2.95 8.55
N THR A 178 -7.13 -3.96 9.27
CA THR A 178 -6.43 -5.23 9.47
C THR A 178 -6.49 -6.10 8.22
N ILE A 179 -5.41 -6.82 7.91
CA ILE A 179 -5.39 -7.82 6.83
C ILE A 179 -5.69 -9.19 7.46
N PRO A 180 -6.84 -9.83 7.24
CA PRO A 180 -7.29 -10.99 8.04
C PRO A 180 -6.36 -12.22 8.06
N ILE A 181 -5.44 -12.31 7.10
CA ILE A 181 -4.53 -13.44 6.90
C ILE A 181 -3.15 -13.17 7.56
N SER A 182 -2.89 -11.94 8.01
CA SER A 182 -1.62 -11.50 8.59
C SER A 182 -1.83 -10.53 9.76
N ASP A 183 -0.94 -10.48 10.74
CA ASP A 183 -0.94 -9.42 11.77
C ASP A 183 -0.45 -8.06 11.21
N TRP A 184 -0.82 -7.71 9.98
CA TRP A 184 -0.43 -6.48 9.30
C TRP A 184 -1.59 -5.51 9.20
N TYR A 185 -1.22 -4.23 9.15
CA TYR A 185 -2.16 -3.14 8.96
C TYR A 185 -1.92 -2.49 7.60
N LEU A 186 -2.99 -2.33 6.83
CA LEU A 186 -3.02 -1.47 5.64
C LEU A 186 -3.45 -0.08 6.08
N ILE A 187 -2.61 0.90 5.81
CA ILE A 187 -2.90 2.32 6.05
C ILE A 187 -3.13 2.99 4.71
N THR A 188 -4.25 3.70 4.57
CA THR A 188 -4.53 4.56 3.42
C THR A 188 -4.74 5.98 3.88
N ALA A 189 -3.94 6.91 3.37
CA ALA A 189 -3.94 8.32 3.74
C ALA A 189 -4.32 9.21 2.54
N VAL A 190 -5.17 10.20 2.79
CA VAL A 190 -5.62 11.18 1.79
C VAL A 190 -5.49 12.59 2.38
N ALA A 191 -5.10 13.57 1.55
CA ALA A 191 -5.01 14.96 2.01
C ALA A 191 -6.38 15.51 2.40
N GLU A 192 -6.46 16.13 3.58
CA GLU A 192 -7.71 16.71 4.12
C GLU A 192 -8.28 17.79 3.18
N GLU A 193 -7.43 18.57 2.53
CA GLU A 193 -7.82 19.61 1.57
C GLU A 193 -8.55 19.03 0.35
N GLU A 194 -8.13 17.86 -0.16
CA GLU A 194 -8.77 17.22 -1.30
C GLU A 194 -10.16 16.68 -0.93
N ILE A 195 -10.35 16.28 0.33
CA ILE A 195 -11.65 15.88 0.87
C ILE A 195 -12.54 17.11 1.12
N ALA A 196 -11.99 18.17 1.71
CA ALA A 196 -12.74 19.33 2.18
C ALA A 196 -13.10 20.33 1.06
N SER A 197 -12.21 20.56 0.09
CA SER A 197 -12.40 21.58 -0.94
C SER A 197 -13.66 21.38 -1.81
N PRO A 198 -14.05 20.16 -2.24
CA PRO A 198 -15.28 19.96 -3.00
C PRO A 198 -16.53 20.19 -2.14
N ILE A 199 -16.45 19.95 -0.84
CA ILE A 199 -17.55 20.16 0.11
C ILE A 199 -17.75 21.67 0.32
N LEU A 200 -16.68 22.40 0.62
CA LEU A 200 -16.72 23.84 0.85
C LEU A 200 -17.19 24.60 -0.38
N THR A 201 -16.69 24.25 -1.57
CA THR A 201 -17.13 24.88 -2.83
C THR A 201 -18.61 24.63 -3.12
N ARG A 202 -19.13 23.42 -2.86
CA ARG A 202 -20.58 23.13 -2.98
C ARG A 202 -21.42 23.89 -1.98
N LEU A 203 -20.98 23.98 -0.72
CA LEU A 203 -21.68 24.76 0.31
C LEU A 203 -21.71 26.25 -0.04
N LEU A 204 -20.59 26.80 -0.54
CA LEU A 204 -20.53 28.18 -1.01
C LEU A 204 -21.46 28.43 -2.20
N LEU A 205 -21.50 27.51 -3.18
CA LEU A 205 -22.42 27.61 -4.31
C LEU A 205 -23.89 27.57 -3.87
N LEU A 206 -24.24 26.67 -2.94
CA LEU A 206 -25.59 26.60 -2.36
C LEU A 206 -25.95 27.88 -1.61
N ALA A 207 -25.04 28.41 -0.80
CA ALA A 207 -25.22 29.68 -0.09
C ALA A 207 -25.43 30.84 -1.07
N LEU A 208 -24.67 30.89 -2.17
CA LEU A 208 -24.82 31.92 -3.21
C LEU A 208 -26.17 31.83 -3.92
N VAL A 209 -26.64 30.61 -4.24
CA VAL A 209 -27.96 30.39 -4.85
C VAL A 209 -29.09 30.82 -3.91
N LEU A 210 -29.01 30.48 -2.62
CA LEU A 210 -29.98 30.91 -1.61
C LEU A 210 -29.96 32.44 -1.42
N PHE A 211 -28.77 33.04 -1.38
CA PHE A 211 -28.62 34.49 -1.25
C PHE A 211 -29.21 35.23 -2.46
N THR A 212 -28.87 34.80 -3.67
CA THR A 212 -29.36 35.42 -4.91
C THR A 212 -30.86 35.22 -5.10
N SER A 213 -31.40 34.04 -4.81
CA SER A 213 -32.85 33.80 -4.85
C SER A 213 -33.61 34.65 -3.82
N GLY A 214 -33.08 34.78 -2.60
CA GLY A 214 -33.65 35.68 -1.57
C GLY A 214 -33.63 37.14 -2.02
N LEU A 215 -32.53 37.61 -2.60
CA LEU A 215 -32.43 38.96 -3.14
C LEU A 215 -33.45 39.19 -4.27
N LEU A 216 -33.59 38.25 -5.20
CA LEU A 216 -34.58 38.35 -6.28
C LEU A 216 -36.02 38.38 -5.74
N LEU A 217 -36.33 37.56 -4.73
CA LEU A 217 -37.65 37.53 -4.10
C LEU A 217 -37.98 38.87 -3.43
N THR A 218 -37.03 39.45 -2.69
CA THR A 218 -37.22 40.77 -2.04
C THR A 218 -37.42 41.89 -3.06
N LEU A 219 -36.65 41.92 -4.15
CA LEU A 219 -36.82 42.89 -5.23
C LEU A 219 -38.17 42.71 -5.96
N PHE A 220 -38.59 41.46 -6.20
CA PHE A 220 -39.87 41.15 -6.83
C PHE A 220 -41.05 41.61 -5.98
N LEU A 221 -41.05 41.27 -4.69
CA LEU A 221 -42.06 41.74 -3.74
C LEU A 221 -42.06 43.27 -3.62
N GLY A 222 -40.88 43.90 -3.51
CA GLY A 222 -40.75 45.35 -3.47
C GLY A 222 -41.37 46.04 -4.69
N LYS A 223 -41.15 45.50 -5.89
CA LYS A 223 -41.74 46.01 -7.14
C LYS A 223 -43.27 45.88 -7.15
N ILE A 224 -43.80 44.75 -6.69
CA ILE A 224 -45.26 44.55 -6.57
C ILE A 224 -45.88 45.59 -5.61
N TRP A 225 -45.23 45.82 -4.47
CA TRP A 225 -45.68 46.81 -3.48
C TRP A 225 -45.68 48.23 -4.04
N GLN A 226 -44.63 48.63 -4.76
CA GLN A 226 -44.56 49.96 -5.40
C GLN A 226 -45.68 50.17 -6.42
N VAL A 227 -45.97 49.19 -7.27
CA VAL A 227 -47.06 49.27 -8.25
C VAL A 227 -48.42 49.43 -7.55
N ARG A 228 -48.66 48.66 -6.47
CA ARG A 228 -49.90 48.81 -5.67
C ARG A 228 -50.03 50.20 -5.04
N LEU A 229 -48.96 50.75 -4.48
CA LEU A 229 -48.95 52.09 -3.89
C LEU A 229 -49.28 53.18 -4.92
N LEU A 230 -48.75 53.08 -6.14
CA LEU A 230 -49.06 54.02 -7.22
C LEU A 230 -50.52 53.94 -7.67
N LEU A 231 -51.11 52.75 -7.68
CA LEU A 231 -52.54 52.56 -8.00
C LEU A 231 -53.46 53.18 -6.94
N ILE A 232 -53.12 53.06 -5.66
CA ILE A 232 -53.90 53.64 -4.56
C ILE A 232 -53.81 55.17 -4.56
N ARG A 233 -52.65 55.76 -4.90
CA ARG A 233 -52.46 57.22 -4.90
C ARG A 233 -53.19 57.96 -6.04
N ASN A 234 -53.59 57.24 -7.10
CA ASN A 234 -54.25 57.79 -8.27
C ASN A 234 -55.79 57.62 -8.24
N GLN A 235 -56.36 57.12 -7.14
CA GLN A 235 -57.79 57.15 -6.84
C GLN A 235 -58.08 58.23 -5.79
#